data_AF-A0A536VSL5-F1
#
_entry.id   AF-A0A536VSL5-F1
#
_cell.length_a   1.000
_cell.length_b   1.000
_cell.length_c   1.000
_cell.angle_alpha   90.00
_cell.angle_beta   90.00
_cell.angle_gamma   90.00
#
_symmetry.space_group_name_H-M   'P 1'
#
loop_
_entity.id
_entity.type
_entity.pdbx_description
1 polymer ?
#
loop_
_entity_poly.entity_id
_entity_poly.type
_entity_poly.pdbx_seq_one_letter_code
_entity_poly.pdbx_strand_id
1 'polypeptide(L)'
;MVRASEGAKDKGGLPGKSKTSRTWLGAILAAGAEPRLKHVLTDGPAERAGLAAGDTLVAIDGIRATAESLERTLKFGRADEVISVQAFRRDELMKFSVELEDAPRDTCWLALADDADPDARARRIAWLGERSRSSPPD
;
A
#
# COMPACT_ATOMS: atom_id res chain seq x y z
N MET A 1 -4.39 -15.01 -6.43
CA MET A 1 -5.35 -14.40 -5.46
C MET A 1 -4.96 -12.95 -5.22
N VAL A 2 -5.92 -12.09 -4.83
CA VAL A 2 -5.66 -10.67 -4.56
C VAL A 2 -5.94 -10.31 -3.11
N ARG A 3 -5.10 -9.43 -2.55
CA ARG A 3 -5.19 -8.90 -1.18
C ARG A 3 -4.86 -7.42 -1.18
N ALA A 4 -5.18 -6.74 -0.08
CA ALA A 4 -4.65 -5.41 0.15
C ALA A 4 -3.13 -5.47 0.39
N SER A 5 -2.43 -4.42 -0.03
CA SER A 5 -1.04 -4.19 0.37
C SER A 5 -0.96 -4.06 1.89
N GLU A 6 0.10 -4.58 2.52
CA GLU A 6 0.33 -4.45 3.97
C GLU A 6 1.10 -3.18 4.35
N GLY A 7 1.54 -2.39 3.35
CA GLY A 7 2.18 -1.08 3.52
C GLY A 7 3.19 -0.77 2.42
N ALA A 8 3.86 0.37 2.51
CA ALA A 8 4.74 0.88 1.44
C ALA A 8 5.92 -0.03 1.06
N LYS A 9 6.29 -0.98 1.94
CA LYS A 9 7.38 -1.94 1.69
C LYS A 9 6.90 -3.28 1.14
N ASP A 10 5.60 -3.46 0.98
CA ASP A 10 5.01 -4.67 0.43
C ASP A 10 5.24 -4.74 -1.08
N LYS A 11 5.89 -5.82 -1.52
CA LYS A 11 6.15 -6.08 -2.95
C LYS A 11 5.17 -7.07 -3.55
N GLY A 12 4.18 -7.53 -2.78
CA GLY A 12 3.28 -8.61 -3.14
C GLY A 12 3.99 -9.97 -3.20
N GLY A 13 3.40 -10.90 -3.95
CA GLY A 13 3.97 -12.22 -4.22
C GLY A 13 3.80 -13.25 -3.12
N LEU A 14 3.61 -12.82 -1.87
CA LEU A 14 3.32 -13.69 -0.73
C LEU A 14 1.87 -13.53 -0.24
N PRO A 15 1.28 -14.58 0.33
CA PRO A 15 0.06 -14.45 1.13
C PRO A 15 0.23 -13.35 2.18
N GLY A 16 -0.85 -12.61 2.45
CA GLY A 16 -0.86 -11.61 3.52
C GLY A 16 -0.67 -12.29 4.87
N LYS A 17 0.09 -11.65 5.76
CA LYS A 17 0.31 -12.09 7.14
C LYS A 17 -0.70 -11.46 8.09
N SER A 18 -1.17 -10.26 7.78
CA SER A 18 -2.16 -9.53 8.57
C SER A 18 -3.57 -10.01 8.26
N LYS A 19 -4.34 -10.30 9.32
CA LYS A 19 -5.79 -10.57 9.21
C LYS A 19 -6.64 -9.29 9.30
N THR A 20 -6.03 -8.16 9.63
CA THR A 20 -6.74 -6.87 9.81
C THR A 20 -6.61 -6.02 8.55
N SER A 21 -7.73 -5.48 8.08
CA SER A 21 -7.75 -4.46 7.02
C SER A 21 -7.06 -3.18 7.52
N ARG A 22 -6.17 -2.63 6.70
CA ARG A 22 -5.60 -1.30 6.92
C ARG A 22 -6.35 -0.29 6.06
N THR A 23 -6.26 0.97 6.43
CA THR A 23 -6.70 2.05 5.55
C THR A 23 -5.60 2.43 4.57
N TRP A 24 -6.01 3.19 3.57
CA TRP A 24 -5.11 3.81 2.61
C TRP A 24 -5.47 5.26 2.35
N LEU A 25 -4.46 6.00 1.89
CA LEU A 25 -4.52 7.39 1.47
C LEU A 25 -4.65 7.51 -0.06
N GLY A 26 -4.40 6.44 -0.82
CA GLY A 26 -4.30 6.55 -2.29
C GLY A 26 -3.08 7.33 -2.77
N ALA A 27 -1.96 7.33 -2.04
CA ALA A 27 -0.72 7.97 -2.46
C ALA A 27 0.52 7.14 -2.08
N ILE A 28 1.60 7.33 -2.82
CA ILE A 28 2.89 6.66 -2.64
C ILE A 28 3.95 7.69 -2.33
N LEU A 29 4.69 7.51 -1.24
CA LEU A 29 5.82 8.38 -0.88
C LEU A 29 7.05 8.15 -1.76
N ALA A 30 7.80 9.21 -2.01
CA ALA A 30 9.15 9.11 -2.55
C ALA A 30 10.10 8.49 -1.52
N ALA A 31 11.16 7.84 -1.99
CA ALA A 31 12.26 7.46 -1.11
C ALA A 31 13.01 8.73 -0.66
N GLY A 32 13.31 8.84 0.63
CA GLY A 32 14.01 9.97 1.20
C GLY A 32 13.63 10.23 2.66
N ALA A 33 14.20 11.29 3.23
CA ALA A 33 13.92 11.71 4.60
C ALA A 33 12.59 12.47 4.73
N GLU A 34 12.18 13.17 3.66
CA GLU A 34 10.93 13.94 3.65
C GLU A 34 9.77 13.09 3.11
N PRO A 35 8.58 13.15 3.73
CA PRO A 35 7.39 12.44 3.28
C PRO A 35 6.75 13.15 2.07
N ARG A 36 7.46 13.20 0.96
CA ARG A 36 6.99 13.77 -0.30
C ARG A 36 6.16 12.76 -1.09
N LEU A 37 5.00 13.18 -1.58
CA LEU A 37 4.17 12.36 -2.45
C LEU A 37 4.85 12.18 -3.82
N LYS A 38 5.20 10.95 -4.17
CA LYS A 38 5.71 10.60 -5.50
C LYS A 38 4.58 10.38 -6.49
N HIS A 39 3.54 9.66 -6.05
CA HIS A 39 2.36 9.37 -6.83
C HIS A 39 1.12 9.64 -5.98
N VAL A 40 0.11 10.23 -6.61
CA VAL A 40 -1.26 10.27 -6.12
C VAL A 40 -2.07 9.42 -7.09
N LEU A 41 -2.79 8.44 -6.57
CA LEU A 41 -3.51 7.45 -7.37
C LEU A 41 -4.90 7.98 -7.70
N THR A 42 -5.30 7.78 -8.96
CA THR A 42 -6.60 8.21 -9.47
C THR A 42 -7.73 7.54 -8.71
N ASP A 43 -8.80 8.31 -8.48
CA ASP A 43 -9.99 8.01 -7.69
C ASP A 43 -9.71 7.71 -6.21
N GLY A 44 -8.45 7.81 -5.76
CA GLY A 44 -8.05 7.56 -4.38
C GLY A 44 -8.34 8.72 -3.43
N PRO A 45 -8.35 8.48 -2.10
CA PRO A 45 -8.63 9.50 -1.09
C PRO A 45 -7.82 10.79 -1.23
N ALA A 46 -6.52 10.69 -1.48
CA ALA A 46 -5.62 11.83 -1.66
C ALA A 46 -6.02 12.69 -2.86
N GLU A 47 -6.34 12.09 -4.00
CA GLU A 47 -6.74 12.84 -5.20
C GLU A 47 -8.05 13.58 -4.96
N ARG A 48 -9.05 12.91 -4.39
CA ARG A 48 -10.35 13.53 -4.09
C ARG A 48 -10.24 14.67 -3.09
N ALA A 49 -9.31 14.57 -2.16
CA ALA A 49 -9.00 15.64 -1.21
C ALA A 49 -8.16 16.80 -1.83
N GLY A 50 -7.63 16.64 -3.04
CA GLY A 50 -6.85 17.65 -3.74
C GLY A 50 -5.34 17.63 -3.47
N LEU A 51 -4.83 16.57 -2.84
CA LEU A 51 -3.38 16.32 -2.76
C LEU A 51 -2.85 15.97 -4.15
N ALA A 52 -1.61 16.34 -4.42
CA ALA A 52 -0.96 16.13 -5.70
C ALA A 52 0.45 15.53 -5.54
N ALA A 53 0.93 14.88 -6.60
CA ALA A 53 2.32 14.48 -6.67
C ALA A 53 3.24 15.72 -6.55
N GLY A 54 4.30 15.59 -5.77
CA GLY A 54 5.20 16.69 -5.43
C GLY A 54 4.87 17.40 -4.12
N ASP A 55 3.67 17.21 -3.55
CA ASP A 55 3.33 17.76 -2.24
C ASP A 55 4.22 17.11 -1.15
N THR A 56 4.78 17.91 -0.26
CA THR A 56 5.56 17.44 0.90
C THR A 56 4.72 17.52 2.15
N LEU A 57 4.36 16.37 2.74
CA LEU A 57 3.55 16.34 3.95
C LEU A 57 4.32 16.91 5.13
N VAL A 58 3.68 17.74 5.95
CA VAL A 58 4.31 18.32 7.15
C VAL A 58 3.58 17.97 8.43
N ALA A 59 2.25 17.82 8.39
CA ALA A 59 1.47 17.37 9.53
C ALA A 59 0.27 16.52 9.12
N ILE A 60 -0.07 15.56 9.97
CA ILE A 60 -1.28 14.74 9.91
C ILE A 60 -1.93 14.82 11.30
N ASP A 61 -3.14 15.35 11.40
CA ASP A 61 -3.85 15.60 12.67
C ASP A 61 -3.03 16.38 13.70
N GLY A 62 -2.32 17.39 13.20
CA GLY A 62 -1.45 18.24 14.02
C GLY A 62 -0.16 17.57 14.48
N ILE A 63 0.08 16.31 14.14
CA ILE A 63 1.31 15.58 14.44
C ILE A 63 2.25 15.67 13.23
N ARG A 64 3.56 15.84 13.47
CA ARG A 64 4.58 15.88 12.42
C ARG A 64 4.49 14.68 11.48
N ALA A 65 4.41 14.94 10.18
CA ALA A 65 4.40 13.92 9.15
C ALA A 65 5.82 13.36 8.95
N THR A 66 5.93 12.03 8.98
CA THR A 66 7.07 11.23 8.53
C THR A 66 6.52 9.99 7.82
N ALA A 67 7.37 9.22 7.13
CA ALA A 67 6.92 7.96 6.53
C ALA A 67 6.35 7.00 7.60
N GLU A 68 7.00 6.94 8.76
CA GLU A 68 6.58 6.09 9.88
C GLU A 68 5.30 6.59 10.56
N SER A 69 5.12 7.91 10.70
CA SER A 69 3.89 8.45 11.29
C SER A 69 2.70 8.24 10.35
N LEU A 70 2.88 8.44 9.03
CA LEU A 70 1.85 8.14 8.04
C LEU A 70 1.49 6.65 8.04
N GLU A 71 2.48 5.75 8.00
CA GLU A 71 2.22 4.30 8.06
C GLU A 71 1.48 3.90 9.34
N ARG A 72 1.80 4.53 10.47
CA ARG A 72 1.07 4.32 11.73
C ARG A 72 -0.37 4.80 11.62
N THR A 73 -0.61 6.00 11.10
CA THR A 73 -1.97 6.54 10.89
C THR A 73 -2.78 5.60 9.99
N LEU A 74 -2.23 5.15 8.86
CA LEU A 74 -2.94 4.25 7.94
C LEU A 74 -3.15 2.84 8.51
N LYS A 75 -2.27 2.37 9.38
CA LYS A 75 -2.42 1.07 10.04
C LYS A 75 -3.53 1.06 11.09
N PHE A 76 -3.74 2.18 11.80
CA PHE A 76 -4.68 2.26 12.92
C PHE A 76 -5.94 3.09 12.62
N GLY A 77 -5.95 3.82 11.51
CA GLY A 77 -7.10 4.57 11.05
C GLY A 77 -8.24 3.65 10.60
N ARG A 78 -9.43 4.24 10.47
CA ARG A 78 -10.65 3.54 10.05
C ARG A 78 -11.12 4.05 8.69
N ALA A 79 -11.77 3.18 7.92
CA ALA A 79 -12.49 3.64 6.74
C ALA A 79 -13.53 4.70 7.16
N ASP A 80 -13.75 5.67 6.28
CA ASP A 80 -14.62 6.84 6.45
C ASP A 80 -14.13 7.83 7.54
N GLU A 81 -12.94 7.61 8.12
CA GLU A 81 -12.31 8.56 9.03
C GLU A 81 -11.69 9.72 8.26
N VAL A 82 -12.08 10.95 8.61
CA VAL A 82 -11.51 12.16 8.02
C VAL A 82 -10.30 12.63 8.83
N ILE A 83 -9.12 12.58 8.21
CA ILE A 83 -7.88 13.11 8.77
C ILE A 83 -7.55 14.49 8.17
N SER A 84 -6.94 15.35 8.97
CA SER A 84 -6.42 16.64 8.51
C SER A 84 -4.97 16.49 8.05
N VAL A 85 -4.68 16.88 6.82
CA VAL A 85 -3.34 16.80 6.22
C VAL A 85 -2.87 18.20 5.85
N GLN A 86 -1.68 18.55 6.30
CA GLN A 86 -1.00 19.77 5.91
C GLN A 86 0.21 19.40 5.06
N ALA A 87 0.38 20.06 3.92
CA ALA A 87 1.48 19.79 3.00
C ALA A 87 1.97 21.09 2.35
N PHE A 88 3.27 21.17 2.08
CA PHE A 88 3.80 22.21 1.22
C PHE A 88 3.67 21.82 -0.24
N ARG A 89 3.10 22.72 -1.03
CA ARG A 89 3.13 22.67 -2.49
C ARG A 89 4.01 23.82 -2.95
N ARG A 90 5.25 23.50 -3.33
CA ARG A 90 6.32 24.51 -3.51
C ARG A 90 6.48 25.28 -2.19
N ASP A 91 6.14 26.57 -2.18
CA ASP A 91 6.31 27.47 -1.04
C ASP A 91 5.00 27.75 -0.27
N GLU A 92 3.90 27.12 -0.67
CA GLU A 92 2.58 27.36 -0.09
C GLU A 92 2.15 26.21 0.83
N LEU A 93 1.73 26.56 2.05
CA LEU A 93 1.17 25.60 2.99
C LEU A 93 -0.30 25.35 2.67
N MET A 94 -0.57 24.16 2.19
CA MET A 94 -1.91 23.67 1.87
C MET A 94 -2.49 22.90 3.05
N LYS A 95 -3.82 22.94 3.19
CA LYS A 95 -4.57 22.17 4.18
C LYS A 95 -5.65 21.37 3.48
N PHE A 96 -5.72 20.08 3.79
CA PHE A 96 -6.62 19.13 3.18
C PHE A 96 -7.34 18.34 4.26
N SER A 97 -8.59 17.95 3.96
CA SER A 97 -9.34 16.97 4.72
C SER A 97 -9.45 15.72 3.86
N VAL A 98 -8.84 14.63 4.32
CA VAL A 98 -8.77 13.37 3.57
C VAL A 98 -9.62 12.33 4.29
N GLU A 99 -10.62 11.81 3.60
CA GLU A 99 -11.44 10.69 4.09
C GLU A 99 -10.76 9.37 3.74
N LEU A 100 -10.26 8.66 4.75
CA LEU A 100 -9.57 7.39 4.57
C LEU A 100 -10.54 6.30 4.11
N GLU A 101 -10.03 5.38 3.30
CA GLU A 101 -10.79 4.21 2.85
C GLU A 101 -10.07 2.93 3.23
N ASP A 102 -10.77 1.80 3.14
CA ASP A 102 -10.12 0.49 3.15
C ASP A 102 -9.11 0.37 2.00
N ALA A 103 -7.94 -0.19 2.29
CA ALA A 103 -6.95 -0.43 1.25
C ALA A 103 -7.49 -1.41 0.18
N PRO A 104 -7.40 -1.06 -1.12
CA PRO A 104 -7.94 -1.89 -2.20
C PRO A 104 -7.20 -3.21 -2.29
N ARG A 105 -7.86 -4.24 -2.80
CA ARG A 105 -7.26 -5.56 -3.04
C ARG A 105 -6.49 -5.60 -4.35
N ASP A 106 -5.46 -4.77 -4.45
CA ASP A 106 -4.64 -4.56 -5.65
C ASP A 106 -3.33 -5.36 -5.66
N THR A 107 -3.01 -6.04 -4.56
CA THR A 107 -1.75 -6.78 -4.40
C THR A 107 -1.94 -8.26 -4.69
N CYS A 108 -1.30 -8.73 -5.75
CA CYS A 108 -1.40 -10.12 -6.20
C CYS A 108 -0.40 -11.03 -5.47
N TRP A 109 -0.85 -12.24 -5.18
CA TRP A 109 0.02 -13.35 -4.80
C TRP A 109 -0.40 -14.64 -5.51
N LEU A 110 0.60 -15.49 -5.75
CA LEU A 110 0.47 -16.74 -6.47
C LEU A 110 0.92 -17.88 -5.58
N ALA A 111 0.19 -18.98 -5.61
CA ALA A 111 0.58 -20.24 -5.01
C ALA A 111 0.30 -21.35 -6.01
N LEU A 112 0.99 -22.47 -5.82
CA LEU A 112 0.72 -23.67 -6.59
C LEU A 112 -0.64 -24.22 -6.15
N ALA A 113 -1.47 -24.62 -7.12
CA ALA A 113 -2.69 -25.35 -6.82
C ALA A 113 -2.32 -26.76 -6.33
N ASP A 114 -2.81 -27.14 -5.15
CA ASP A 114 -2.53 -28.42 -4.51
C ASP A 114 -3.17 -29.60 -5.28
N ASP A 115 -4.33 -29.35 -5.89
CA ASP A 115 -5.15 -30.28 -6.65
C ASP A 115 -4.85 -30.28 -8.16
N ALA A 116 -3.75 -29.65 -8.59
CA ALA A 116 -3.36 -29.61 -10.00
C ALA A 116 -3.20 -31.03 -10.59
N ASP A 117 -3.84 -31.27 -11.74
CA ASP A 117 -3.70 -32.52 -12.48
C ASP A 117 -2.27 -32.72 -13.03
N PRO A 118 -1.89 -33.95 -13.43
CA PRO A 118 -0.55 -34.24 -13.93
C PRO A 118 -0.13 -33.41 -15.15
N ASP A 119 -1.04 -33.10 -16.07
CA ASP A 119 -0.74 -32.33 -17.28
C ASP A 119 -0.46 -30.87 -16.93
N ALA A 120 -1.21 -30.30 -15.99
CA ALA A 120 -0.99 -28.97 -15.44
C ALA A 120 0.36 -28.87 -14.72
N ARG A 121 0.75 -29.91 -13.97
CA ARG A 121 2.07 -30.01 -13.33
C ARG A 121 3.19 -30.09 -14.37
N ALA A 122 3.02 -30.88 -15.43
CA ALA A 122 3.99 -31.00 -16.51
C ALA A 122 4.19 -29.66 -17.25
N ARG A 123 3.11 -28.97 -17.63
CA ARG A 123 3.17 -27.62 -18.23
C ARG A 123 3.90 -26.62 -17.33
N ARG A 124 3.62 -26.66 -16.02
CA ARG A 124 4.30 -25.79 -15.04
C ARG A 124 5.80 -26.04 -14.99
N ILE A 125 6.23 -27.30 -14.94
CA ILE A 125 7.66 -27.67 -14.91
C ILE A 125 8.35 -27.21 -16.20
N ALA A 126 7.72 -27.45 -17.35
CA ALA A 126 8.23 -27.01 -18.65
C ALA A 126 8.36 -25.47 -18.74
N TRP A 127 7.45 -24.73 -18.12
CA TRP A 127 7.44 -23.26 -18.15
C TRP A 127 8.39 -22.59 -17.14
N LEU A 128 8.36 -23.02 -15.87
CA LEU A 128 9.13 -22.39 -14.79
C LEU A 128 10.54 -22.99 -14.61
N GLY A 129 10.79 -24.17 -15.19
CA GLY A 129 11.98 -24.97 -14.96
C GLY A 129 12.01 -25.67 -13.59
N GLU A 130 12.94 -26.60 -13.41
CA GLU A 130 13.20 -27.25 -12.12
C GLU A 130 14.00 -26.32 -11.20
N ARG A 131 13.33 -25.50 -10.40
CA ARG A 131 13.94 -24.94 -9.19
C ARG A 131 13.03 -25.16 -8.00
N SER A 132 13.24 -26.29 -7.32
CA SER A 132 12.73 -26.54 -5.98
C SER A 132 13.27 -25.48 -5.01
N ARG A 133 12.39 -24.72 -4.36
CA ARG A 133 12.71 -24.12 -3.05
C ARG A 133 11.82 -24.76 -2.00
N SER A 134 12.48 -25.32 -0.99
CA SER A 134 11.98 -25.96 0.22
C SER A 134 10.98 -25.10 0.99
N SER A 135 9.96 -25.74 1.57
CA SER A 135 9.01 -25.16 2.54
C SER A 135 9.72 -24.54 3.76
N PRO A 136 9.12 -23.54 4.42
CA PRO A 136 9.54 -23.13 5.76
C PRO A 136 9.15 -24.21 6.79
N PRO A 137 9.94 -24.42 7.87
CA PRO A 137 9.55 -25.29 8.98
C PRO A 137 8.45 -24.65 9.84
N ASP A 138 7.69 -25.52 10.52
CA ASP A 138 6.58 -25.24 11.46
C ASP A 138 6.90 -24.18 12.54
#